data_AF-A0A9D7S7S1-F1
#
_entry.id   AF-A0A9D7S7S1-F1
#
_cell.length_a   1.000
_cell.length_b   1.000
_cell.length_c   1.000
_cell.angle_alpha   90.00
_cell.angle_beta   90.00
_cell.angle_gamma   90.00
#
_symmetry.space_group_name_H-M   'P 1'
#
loop_
_entity.id
_entity.type
_entity.pdbx_description
1 polymer ?
#
loop_
_entity_poly.entity_id
_entity_poly.type
_entity_poly.pdbx_seq_one_letter_code
_entity_poly.pdbx_strand_id
1 'polypeptide(L)'
;MRILIIIFVIFSTGLKGQYPSKIWYFGTNLGIDFNFTPPKSLINKNIDQSESTCTVTDEFGSLLFYSDKSNVYNWKHKIMKNGSGLLGNNGSSAQSPIAIQKPNDPTKFYIFYTADEQLNQYKGNFRYSVIDLCGDNGLGEVLPLTKNIQISGLFSERLNVVPLQGGNAYWIICSKLFKSEIYSFYLDKMG
;
A
#
# COMPACT_ATOMS: atom_id res chain seq x y z
N MET A 1 -52.87 -28.95 18.55
CA MET A 1 -51.57 -29.01 17.87
C MET A 1 -51.02 -27.59 17.82
N ARG A 2 -50.07 -27.23 18.71
CA ARG A 2 -49.50 -25.87 18.78
C ARG A 2 -48.30 -25.81 17.83
N ILE A 3 -48.38 -24.99 16.80
CA ILE A 3 -47.27 -24.72 15.87
C ILE A 3 -46.28 -23.80 16.61
N LEU A 4 -45.08 -24.30 16.89
CA LEU A 4 -43.97 -23.51 17.42
C LEU A 4 -43.24 -22.87 16.23
N ILE A 5 -43.41 -21.56 16.04
CA ILE A 5 -42.65 -20.81 15.03
C ILE A 5 -41.26 -20.52 15.62
N ILE A 6 -40.23 -21.17 15.08
CA ILE A 6 -38.83 -20.87 15.41
C ILE A 6 -38.43 -19.63 14.60
N ILE A 7 -38.31 -18.48 15.27
CA ILE A 7 -37.76 -17.26 14.68
C ILE A 7 -36.23 -17.38 14.69
N PHE A 8 -35.64 -17.60 13.53
CA PHE A 8 -34.18 -17.61 13.34
C PHE A 8 -33.71 -16.14 13.23
N VAL A 9 -33.28 -15.56 14.35
CA VAL A 9 -32.67 -14.22 14.35
C VAL A 9 -31.26 -14.34 13.80
N ILE A 10 -31.08 -13.98 12.53
CA ILE A 10 -29.76 -13.79 11.93
C ILE A 10 -29.16 -12.52 12.54
N PHE A 11 -28.37 -12.66 13.60
CA PHE A 11 -27.45 -11.61 14.02
C PHE A 11 -26.37 -11.50 12.95
N SER A 12 -26.50 -10.53 12.04
CA SER A 12 -25.40 -10.14 11.17
C SER A 12 -24.32 -9.51 12.06
N THR A 13 -23.37 -10.30 12.55
CA THR A 13 -22.13 -9.74 13.09
C THR A 13 -21.53 -8.88 11.99
N GLY A 14 -21.37 -7.58 12.23
CA GLY A 14 -20.83 -6.64 11.27
C GLY A 14 -19.46 -7.13 10.80
N LEU A 15 -19.42 -7.74 9.62
CA LEU A 15 -18.18 -8.08 8.95
C LEU A 15 -17.49 -6.76 8.64
N LYS A 16 -16.40 -6.47 9.34
CA LYS A 16 -15.52 -5.38 8.95
C LYS A 16 -14.79 -5.84 7.70
N GLY A 17 -15.10 -5.21 6.56
CA GLY A 17 -14.29 -5.34 5.35
C GLY A 17 -12.85 -4.85 5.60
N GLN A 18 -11.97 -5.04 4.60
CA GLN A 18 -10.59 -4.56 4.59
C GLN A 18 -10.45 -3.21 5.32
N TYR A 19 -9.58 -3.13 6.32
CA TYR A 19 -9.41 -1.94 7.15
C TYR A 19 -9.07 -0.75 6.23
N PRO A 20 -10.00 0.20 6.02
CA PRO A 20 -9.71 1.32 5.16
C PRO A 20 -8.73 2.21 5.89
N SER A 21 -7.64 2.59 5.21
CA SER A 21 -6.70 3.59 5.72
C SER A 21 -7.49 4.81 6.18
N LYS A 22 -7.33 5.20 7.45
CA LYS A 22 -8.13 6.31 8.03
C LYS A 22 -7.51 7.68 7.81
N ILE A 23 -6.29 7.74 7.30
CA ILE A 23 -5.59 8.97 6.95
C ILE A 23 -5.15 8.85 5.51
N TRP A 24 -5.52 9.81 4.67
CA TRP A 24 -5.10 9.88 3.28
C TRP A 24 -4.25 11.12 3.10
N TYR A 25 -2.98 10.97 2.75
CA TYR A 25 -2.18 12.06 2.18
C TYR A 25 -2.16 11.91 0.67
N PHE A 26 -2.30 13.01 -0.08
CA PHE A 26 -2.32 13.00 -1.54
C PHE A 26 -2.11 14.42 -2.11
N GLY A 27 -1.89 14.52 -3.42
CA GLY A 27 -1.78 15.80 -4.12
C GLY A 27 -0.57 16.62 -3.65
N THR A 28 -0.73 17.94 -3.63
CA THR A 28 0.29 18.88 -3.14
C THR A 28 -0.09 19.40 -1.76
N ASN A 29 0.61 18.89 -0.74
CA ASN A 29 0.49 19.27 0.66
C ASN A 29 -0.87 18.98 1.34
N LEU A 30 -1.69 18.08 0.78
CA LEU A 30 -3.04 17.82 1.27
C LEU A 30 -3.14 16.48 2.03
N GLY A 31 -4.14 16.40 2.91
CA GLY A 31 -4.64 15.15 3.42
C GLY A 31 -6.03 15.24 4.03
N ILE A 32 -6.62 14.09 4.29
CA ILE A 32 -7.94 13.93 4.93
C ILE A 32 -7.80 12.88 6.04
N ASP A 33 -8.34 13.21 7.21
CA ASP A 33 -8.41 12.34 8.38
C ASP A 33 -9.85 11.92 8.65
N PHE A 34 -10.12 10.64 8.41
CA PHE A 34 -11.43 9.99 8.62
C PHE A 34 -11.63 9.50 10.06
N ASN A 35 -10.69 9.76 10.97
CA ASN A 35 -10.92 9.53 12.40
C ASN A 35 -11.95 10.51 13.00
N PHE A 36 -12.30 11.58 12.27
CA PHE A 36 -13.23 12.61 12.70
C PHE A 36 -14.53 12.58 11.89
N THR A 37 -15.63 13.06 12.49
CA THR A 37 -16.92 13.27 11.81
C THR A 37 -17.37 14.72 12.03
N PRO A 38 -17.44 15.57 10.99
CA PRO A 38 -17.01 15.29 9.60
C PRO A 38 -15.49 15.05 9.50
N PRO A 39 -15.00 14.41 8.42
CA PRO A 39 -13.56 14.21 8.20
C PRO A 39 -12.79 15.52 8.27
N LYS A 40 -11.60 15.47 8.88
CA LYS A 40 -10.77 16.66 9.11
C LYS A 40 -9.75 16.81 8.00
N SER A 41 -9.57 18.03 7.49
CA SER A 41 -8.48 18.33 6.55
C SER A 41 -7.13 18.36 7.27
N LEU A 42 -6.10 17.84 6.61
CA LEU A 42 -4.72 17.85 7.06
C LEU A 42 -3.86 18.60 6.03
N ILE A 43 -2.73 19.14 6.50
CA ILE A 43 -1.67 19.68 5.65
C ILE A 43 -0.41 18.84 5.90
N ASN A 44 0.19 18.31 4.83
CA ASN A 44 1.42 17.50 4.90
C ASN A 44 2.44 17.97 3.88
N LYS A 45 3.40 18.79 4.31
CA LYS A 45 4.39 19.44 3.44
C LYS A 45 5.42 18.50 2.79
N ASN A 46 5.40 17.21 3.15
CA ASN A 46 6.32 16.22 2.59
C ASN A 46 5.78 15.54 1.34
N ILE A 47 4.49 15.73 1.03
CA ILE A 47 3.85 15.12 -0.14
C ILE A 47 3.60 16.22 -1.16
N ASP A 48 4.33 16.12 -2.27
CA ASP A 48 4.08 16.92 -3.48
C ASP A 48 4.10 15.96 -4.67
N GLN A 49 2.93 15.40 -4.96
CA GLN A 49 2.75 14.41 -6.01
C GLN A 49 1.50 14.74 -6.80
N SER A 50 1.65 14.95 -8.12
CA SER A 50 0.52 15.06 -9.04
C SER A 50 -0.28 13.77 -9.12
N GLU A 51 0.37 12.64 -8.83
CA GLU A 51 -0.20 11.31 -8.97
C GLU A 51 0.29 10.38 -7.87
N SER A 52 -0.67 9.63 -7.34
CA SER A 52 -0.52 8.46 -6.48
C SER A 52 0.44 8.56 -5.31
N THR A 53 -0.08 8.26 -4.15
CA THR A 53 0.66 8.19 -2.89
C THR A 53 0.14 6.97 -2.13
N CYS A 54 0.90 6.49 -1.18
CA CYS A 54 0.46 5.43 -0.30
C CYS A 54 0.47 5.94 1.14
N THR A 55 -0.63 5.76 1.87
CA THR A 55 -0.69 6.05 3.31
C THR A 55 -1.24 4.83 4.04
N VAL A 56 -0.53 4.37 5.06
CA VAL A 56 -0.89 3.19 5.86
C VAL A 56 -1.14 3.61 7.30
N THR A 57 -2.30 3.22 7.84
CA THR A 57 -2.67 3.38 9.24
C THR A 57 -2.81 2.03 9.92
N ASP A 58 -2.72 2.01 11.25
CA ASP A 58 -3.13 0.87 12.05
C ASP A 58 -4.67 0.73 12.11
N GLU A 59 -5.15 -0.31 12.79
CA GLU A 59 -6.59 -0.57 12.98
C GLU A 59 -7.31 0.52 13.82
N PHE A 60 -6.57 1.23 14.65
CA PHE A 60 -7.07 2.30 15.49
C PHE A 60 -7.16 3.62 14.71
N GLY A 61 -6.46 3.74 13.58
CA GLY A 61 -6.42 4.92 12.74
C GLY A 61 -5.16 5.77 12.90
N SER A 62 -4.17 5.28 13.64
CA SER A 62 -2.89 5.96 13.80
C SER A 62 -2.05 5.78 12.53
N LEU A 63 -1.37 6.84 12.11
CA LEU A 63 -0.43 6.78 11.00
C LEU A 63 0.72 5.82 11.34
N LEU A 64 1.03 4.88 10.44
CA LEU A 64 2.24 4.05 10.51
C LEU A 64 3.32 4.66 9.63
N PHE A 65 3.00 4.85 8.35
CA PHE A 65 3.88 5.45 7.36
C PHE A 65 3.11 5.92 6.12
N TYR A 66 3.80 6.68 5.27
CA TYR A 66 3.32 7.05 3.95
C TYR A 66 4.47 7.19 2.96
N SER A 67 4.18 7.20 1.66
CA SER A 67 5.19 7.28 0.61
C SER A 67 4.72 8.09 -0.60
N ASP A 68 5.67 8.81 -1.19
CA ASP A 68 5.57 9.57 -2.44
C ASP A 68 6.24 8.84 -3.62
N LYS A 69 6.49 7.52 -3.51
CA LYS A 69 7.25 6.68 -4.46
C LYS A 69 8.77 6.94 -4.53
N SER A 70 9.28 8.04 -3.99
CA SER A 70 10.71 8.32 -3.83
C SER A 70 11.21 8.02 -2.43
N ASN A 71 10.36 8.28 -1.44
CA ASN A 71 10.65 8.32 -0.04
C ASN A 71 9.56 7.58 0.72
N VAL A 72 9.94 6.91 1.80
CA VAL A 72 9.03 6.42 2.83
C VAL A 72 9.21 7.30 4.06
N TYR A 73 8.12 7.89 4.51
CA TYR A 73 8.05 8.73 5.70
C TYR A 73 7.36 7.97 6.83
N ASN A 74 7.91 8.06 8.02
CA ASN A 74 7.31 7.49 9.23
C ASN A 74 6.17 8.36 9.77
N TRP A 75 5.55 7.88 10.84
CA TRP A 75 4.47 8.56 11.56
C TRP A 75 4.86 9.92 12.15
N LYS A 76 6.15 10.21 12.34
CA LYS A 76 6.66 11.55 12.74
C LYS A 76 6.90 12.49 11.56
N HIS A 77 6.46 12.12 10.36
CA HIS A 77 6.70 12.87 9.13
C HIS A 77 8.20 13.07 8.82
N LYS A 78 9.03 12.09 9.19
CA LYS A 78 10.46 12.04 8.84
C LYS A 78 10.71 10.87 7.91
N ILE A 79 11.67 11.01 7.00
CA ILE A 79 12.09 9.91 6.13
C ILE A 79 12.59 8.78 7.02
N MET A 80 12.07 7.56 6.81
CA MET A 80 12.53 6.35 7.49
C MET A 80 14.01 6.09 7.22
N LYS A 81 14.68 5.34 8.10
CA LYS A 81 16.04 4.88 7.80
C LYS A 81 16.06 4.08 6.50
N ASN A 82 16.98 4.43 5.60
CA ASN A 82 17.04 3.94 4.21
C ASN A 82 15.77 4.21 3.36
N GLY A 83 14.87 5.06 3.81
CA GLY A 83 13.56 5.31 3.20
C GLY A 83 13.59 6.14 1.93
N SER A 84 14.67 6.89 1.65
CA SER A 84 14.83 7.70 0.44
C SER A 84 15.37 6.91 -0.75
N GLY A 85 15.18 7.41 -1.97
CA GLY A 85 15.73 6.78 -3.19
C GLY A 85 15.02 5.48 -3.60
N LEU A 86 13.73 5.38 -3.32
CA LEU A 86 12.87 4.44 -4.03
C LEU A 86 12.79 4.85 -5.51
N LEU A 87 12.77 3.86 -6.40
CA LEU A 87 12.81 4.07 -7.86
C LEU A 87 11.42 4.16 -8.49
N GLY A 88 10.41 4.57 -7.72
CA GLY A 88 9.02 4.68 -8.20
C GLY A 88 8.65 6.05 -8.76
N ASN A 89 9.42 7.11 -8.46
CA ASN A 89 9.15 8.48 -8.94
C ASN A 89 9.83 8.82 -10.28
N ASN A 90 10.22 7.80 -11.06
CA ASN A 90 10.78 8.02 -12.39
C ASN A 90 9.66 8.17 -13.43
N GLY A 91 8.63 8.97 -13.12
CA GLY A 91 7.50 9.26 -14.01
C GLY A 91 6.11 9.25 -13.40
N SER A 92 5.11 9.26 -14.29
CA SER A 92 3.69 9.05 -13.98
C SER A 92 3.46 7.63 -13.43
N SER A 93 2.55 7.50 -12.48
CA SER A 93 2.01 6.20 -12.09
C SER A 93 0.61 6.36 -11.52
N ALA A 94 -0.40 5.98 -12.30
CA ALA A 94 -1.80 6.14 -11.92
C ALA A 94 -2.25 5.31 -10.69
N GLN A 95 -1.65 4.14 -10.42
CA GLN A 95 -2.04 3.26 -9.31
C GLN A 95 -0.83 2.65 -8.58
N SER A 96 0.23 3.42 -8.34
CA SER A 96 1.31 3.02 -7.45
C SER A 96 1.94 4.25 -6.77
N PRO A 97 2.40 4.17 -5.52
CA PRO A 97 2.80 2.97 -4.81
C PRO A 97 1.62 2.31 -4.07
N ILE A 98 1.70 0.98 -3.89
CA ILE A 98 0.76 0.21 -3.04
C ILE A 98 1.56 -0.50 -1.98
N ALA A 99 1.23 -0.27 -0.70
CA ALA A 99 1.80 -1.01 0.40
C ALA A 99 0.82 -2.04 0.96
N ILE A 100 1.32 -3.24 1.22
CA ILE A 100 0.57 -4.34 1.83
C ILE A 100 1.38 -4.97 2.95
N GLN A 101 0.68 -5.36 4.01
CA GLN A 101 1.29 -6.06 5.13
C GLN A 101 1.85 -7.39 4.66
N LYS A 102 3.04 -7.77 5.15
CA LYS A 102 3.60 -9.09 4.88
C LYS A 102 2.70 -10.15 5.54
N PRO A 103 2.29 -11.21 4.81
CA PRO A 103 1.50 -12.26 5.43
C PRO A 103 2.22 -12.89 6.63
N ASN A 104 1.48 -13.03 7.73
CA ASN A 104 1.94 -13.53 9.03
C ASN A 104 3.05 -12.69 9.71
N ASP A 105 3.31 -11.47 9.26
CA ASP A 105 4.26 -10.56 9.91
C ASP A 105 3.68 -9.13 9.96
N PRO A 106 3.04 -8.73 11.06
CA PRO A 106 2.43 -7.40 11.18
C PRO A 106 3.43 -6.26 11.31
N THR A 107 4.72 -6.54 11.51
CA THR A 107 5.74 -5.50 11.61
C THR A 107 6.31 -5.15 10.25
N LYS A 108 6.04 -5.94 9.20
CA LYS A 108 6.62 -5.74 7.87
C LYS A 108 5.59 -5.47 6.81
N PHE A 109 5.98 -4.63 5.86
CA PHE A 109 5.18 -4.27 4.70
C PHE A 109 5.99 -4.41 3.43
N TYR A 110 5.39 -4.96 2.39
CA TYR A 110 5.86 -4.77 1.04
C TYR A 110 5.30 -3.45 0.51
N ILE A 111 6.13 -2.65 -0.14
CA ILE A 111 5.69 -1.51 -0.94
C ILE A 111 6.05 -1.77 -2.38
N PHE A 112 5.03 -1.83 -3.22
CA PHE A 112 5.09 -2.12 -4.65
C PHE A 112 4.92 -0.85 -5.46
N TYR A 113 5.71 -0.70 -6.51
CA TYR A 113 5.67 0.48 -7.37
C TYR A 113 6.12 0.16 -8.79
N THR A 114 5.49 0.83 -9.74
CA THR A 114 5.79 0.76 -11.17
C THR A 114 6.30 2.13 -11.63
N ALA A 115 7.16 2.14 -12.63
CA ALA A 115 7.57 3.38 -13.29
C ALA A 115 6.89 3.52 -14.66
N ASP A 116 6.75 4.78 -15.08
CA ASP A 116 6.05 5.24 -16.27
C ASP A 116 6.43 4.50 -17.56
N GLU A 117 5.46 4.38 -18.44
CA GLU A 117 5.57 3.77 -19.77
C GLU A 117 6.43 4.58 -20.76
N GLN A 118 6.77 5.83 -20.46
CA GLN A 118 7.45 6.77 -21.36
C GLN A 118 8.90 7.06 -20.99
N LEU A 119 9.35 6.73 -19.77
CA LEU A 119 10.67 7.13 -19.27
C LEU A 119 11.75 6.06 -19.44
N ASN A 120 12.41 6.10 -20.60
CA ASN A 120 13.69 5.46 -20.96
C ASN A 120 14.03 4.17 -20.18
N GLN A 121 15.13 4.17 -19.42
CA GLN A 121 15.69 2.97 -18.77
C GLN A 121 14.84 2.40 -17.62
N TYR A 122 13.84 3.16 -17.15
CA TYR A 122 12.98 2.74 -16.04
C TYR A 122 11.62 2.20 -16.50
N LYS A 123 11.34 2.32 -17.80
CA LYS A 123 10.06 2.05 -18.44
C LYS A 123 9.43 0.72 -18.03
N GLY A 124 8.25 0.80 -17.42
CA GLY A 124 7.44 -0.35 -17.02
C GLY A 124 8.06 -1.26 -15.96
N ASN A 125 9.17 -0.86 -15.32
CA ASN A 125 9.76 -1.71 -14.30
C ASN A 125 8.85 -1.79 -13.09
N PHE A 126 8.50 -3.02 -12.73
CA PHE A 126 7.76 -3.32 -11.52
C PHE A 126 8.74 -3.69 -10.41
N ARG A 127 8.67 -2.99 -9.28
CA ARG A 127 9.59 -3.17 -8.16
C ARG A 127 8.85 -3.29 -6.84
N TYR A 128 9.54 -3.86 -5.88
CA TYR A 128 9.14 -3.78 -4.48
C TYR A 128 10.29 -3.35 -3.57
N SER A 129 9.92 -2.85 -2.40
CA SER A 129 10.78 -2.78 -1.24
C SER A 129 10.09 -3.39 -0.02
N VAL A 130 10.86 -3.81 0.99
CA VAL A 130 10.31 -4.23 2.29
C VAL A 130 10.61 -3.17 3.35
N ILE A 131 9.58 -2.77 4.08
CA ILE A 131 9.61 -1.88 5.23
C ILE A 131 9.48 -2.75 6.50
N ASP A 132 10.30 -2.48 7.51
CA ASP A 132 10.15 -3.03 8.87
C ASP A 132 9.86 -1.90 9.85
N LEU A 133 8.68 -1.92 10.46
CA LEU A 133 8.22 -0.90 11.41
C LEU A 133 8.97 -0.95 12.75
N CYS A 134 9.57 -2.09 13.11
CA CYS A 134 10.36 -2.21 14.33
C CYS A 134 11.76 -1.60 14.20
N GLY A 135 12.22 -1.36 12.97
CA GLY A 135 13.51 -0.73 12.69
C GLY A 135 13.62 0.68 13.28
N ASP A 136 14.85 1.16 13.42
CA ASP A 136 15.15 2.53 13.88
C ASP A 136 14.40 2.92 15.19
N ASN A 137 14.43 2.04 16.19
CA ASN A 137 13.74 2.22 17.47
C ASN A 137 12.21 2.45 17.34
N GLY A 138 11.56 1.75 16.41
CA GLY A 138 10.11 1.88 16.17
C GLY A 138 9.73 3.07 15.29
N LEU A 139 10.70 3.75 14.67
CA LEU A 139 10.46 4.75 13.62
C LEU A 139 10.37 4.13 12.22
N GLY A 140 10.71 2.86 12.09
CA GLY A 140 10.68 2.11 10.85
C GLY A 140 11.91 2.30 9.96
N GLU A 141 12.26 1.27 9.21
CA GLU A 141 13.31 1.30 8.19
C GLU A 141 12.90 0.57 6.92
N VAL A 142 13.41 1.01 5.77
CA VAL A 142 13.39 0.21 4.54
C VAL A 142 14.58 -0.73 4.58
N LEU A 143 14.34 -2.04 4.43
CA LEU A 143 15.39 -3.06 4.53
C LEU A 143 16.34 -2.99 3.30
N PRO A 144 17.65 -2.75 3.49
CA PRO A 144 18.59 -2.51 2.37
C PRO A 144 18.66 -3.65 1.35
N LEU A 145 18.64 -4.91 1.80
CA LEU A 145 18.79 -6.09 0.94
C LEU A 145 17.56 -6.37 0.09
N THR A 146 16.42 -5.78 0.43
CA THR A 146 15.15 -5.94 -0.26
C THR A 146 14.61 -4.60 -0.69
N LYS A 147 15.49 -3.65 -1.05
CA LYS A 147 15.12 -2.34 -1.54
C LYS A 147 15.25 -2.28 -3.05
N ASN A 148 14.24 -1.75 -3.74
CA ASN A 148 14.19 -1.60 -5.19
C ASN A 148 14.38 -2.92 -5.97
N ILE A 149 13.93 -4.05 -5.41
CA ILE A 149 14.01 -5.34 -6.08
C ILE A 149 13.07 -5.35 -7.26
N GLN A 150 13.61 -5.60 -8.45
CA GLN A 150 12.83 -5.68 -9.66
C GLN A 150 12.17 -7.05 -9.80
N ILE A 151 10.87 -7.03 -10.03
CA ILE A 151 10.08 -8.19 -10.45
C ILE A 151 10.23 -8.30 -11.96
N SER A 152 10.52 -9.50 -12.45
CA SER A 152 10.80 -9.72 -13.88
C SER A 152 9.63 -9.30 -14.76
N GLY A 153 9.94 -8.56 -15.83
CA GLY A 153 8.99 -8.09 -16.82
C GLY A 153 8.74 -6.58 -16.78
N LEU A 154 7.99 -6.13 -17.78
CA LEU A 154 7.55 -4.74 -17.94
C LEU A 154 6.03 -4.67 -17.85
N PHE A 155 5.53 -3.81 -16.98
CA PHE A 155 4.11 -3.67 -16.65
C PHE A 155 3.68 -2.21 -16.75
N SER A 156 2.40 -1.99 -17.00
CA SER A 156 1.81 -0.65 -16.98
C SER A 156 1.71 -0.11 -15.56
N GLU A 157 1.28 1.14 -15.45
CA GLU A 157 1.06 1.83 -14.18
C GLU A 157 -0.20 1.39 -13.42
N ARG A 158 -0.88 0.34 -13.89
CA ARG A 158 -2.12 -0.19 -13.31
C ARG A 158 -1.83 -1.40 -12.46
N LEU A 159 -1.44 -1.15 -11.21
CA LEU A 159 -1.23 -2.17 -10.19
C LEU A 159 -2.47 -2.29 -9.30
N ASN A 160 -2.90 -3.52 -9.03
CA ASN A 160 -3.98 -3.80 -8.09
C ASN A 160 -3.59 -4.95 -7.17
N VAL A 161 -4.06 -4.91 -5.93
CA VAL A 161 -3.83 -5.98 -4.95
C VAL A 161 -5.16 -6.50 -4.43
N VAL A 162 -5.33 -7.82 -4.48
CA VAL A 162 -6.52 -8.52 -4.00
C VAL A 162 -6.10 -9.41 -2.83
N PRO A 163 -6.53 -9.12 -1.59
CA PRO A 163 -6.28 -10.00 -0.46
C PRO A 163 -7.09 -11.30 -0.62
N LEU A 164 -6.48 -12.43 -0.26
CA LEU A 164 -7.15 -13.71 -0.18
C LEU A 164 -7.82 -13.92 1.18
N GLN A 165 -8.76 -14.87 1.22
CA GLN A 165 -9.51 -15.19 2.45
C GLN A 165 -8.55 -15.48 3.60
N GLY A 166 -8.81 -14.86 4.75
CA GLY A 166 -7.99 -14.99 5.95
C GLY A 166 -6.76 -14.08 6.00
N GLY A 167 -6.51 -13.24 4.98
CA GLY A 167 -5.41 -12.24 5.01
C GLY A 167 -4.01 -12.84 4.93
N ASN A 168 -3.91 -14.12 4.57
CA ASN A 168 -2.65 -14.87 4.59
C ASN A 168 -1.90 -14.88 3.25
N ALA A 169 -2.49 -14.27 2.22
CA ALA A 169 -1.88 -14.15 0.90
C ALA A 169 -2.58 -13.06 0.08
N TYR A 170 -1.94 -12.66 -1.00
CA TYR A 170 -2.44 -11.64 -1.93
C TYR A 170 -2.23 -12.10 -3.38
N TRP A 171 -3.16 -11.72 -4.25
CA TRP A 171 -2.90 -11.62 -5.69
C TRP A 171 -2.51 -10.19 -6.02
N ILE A 172 -1.36 -10.02 -6.65
CA ILE A 172 -0.92 -8.75 -7.20
C ILE A 172 -1.14 -8.82 -8.70
N ILE A 173 -1.99 -7.94 -9.23
CA ILE A 173 -2.46 -7.95 -10.61
C ILE A 173 -1.91 -6.73 -11.33
N CYS A 174 -1.35 -6.94 -12.51
CA CYS A 174 -0.80 -5.88 -13.35
C CYS A 174 -0.99 -6.20 -14.83
N SER A 175 -1.18 -5.18 -15.65
CA SER A 175 -1.23 -5.35 -17.11
C SER A 175 0.17 -5.28 -17.70
N LYS A 176 0.46 -6.14 -18.68
CA LYS A 176 1.73 -6.13 -19.40
C LYS A 176 1.83 -4.88 -20.26
N LEU A 177 3.01 -4.26 -20.25
CA LEU A 177 3.25 -3.10 -21.09
C LEU A 177 3.24 -3.49 -22.59
N PHE A 178 2.55 -2.71 -23.43
CA PHE A 178 2.39 -2.90 -24.88
C PHE A 178 1.72 -4.21 -25.34
N LYS A 179 1.04 -4.93 -24.44
CA LYS A 179 0.34 -6.16 -24.77
C LYS A 179 -1.01 -6.23 -24.06
N SER A 180 -1.98 -6.89 -24.69
CA SER A 180 -3.28 -7.22 -24.08
C SER A 180 -3.18 -8.44 -23.16
N GLU A 181 -2.22 -8.42 -22.23
CA GLU A 181 -1.97 -9.52 -21.28
C GLU A 181 -2.08 -8.99 -19.84
N ILE A 182 -2.67 -9.78 -18.95
CA ILE A 182 -2.72 -9.51 -17.51
C ILE A 182 -1.91 -10.59 -16.80
N TYR A 183 -1.07 -10.17 -15.86
CA TYR A 183 -0.28 -11.06 -15.03
C TYR A 183 -0.78 -10.96 -13.60
N SER A 184 -0.70 -12.09 -12.88
CA SER A 184 -0.91 -12.15 -11.45
C SER A 184 0.31 -12.76 -10.76
N PHE A 185 0.69 -12.17 -9.63
CA PHE A 185 1.70 -12.70 -8.73
C PHE A 185 1.05 -13.12 -7.43
N TYR A 186 1.37 -14.33 -6.98
CA TYR A 186 0.93 -14.84 -5.68
C TYR A 186 1.97 -14.44 -4.63
N LEU A 187 1.54 -13.71 -3.60
CA LEU A 187 2.38 -13.37 -2.45
C LEU A 187 1.81 -14.06 -1.22
N ASP A 188 2.60 -14.92 -0.58
CA ASP A 188 2.27 -15.56 0.69
C ASP A 188 3.30 -15.25 1.79
N LYS A 189 3.27 -16.01 2.88
CA LYS A 189 4.17 -15.84 4.02
C LYS A 189 5.65 -16.07 3.69
N MET A 190 5.95 -16.86 2.65
CA MET A 190 7.30 -17.21 2.21
C MET A 190 7.91 -16.12 1.33
N GLY A 191 7.09 -15.24 0.77
CA GLY A 191 7.50 -14.10 -0.06
C GLY A 191 7.42 -14.36 -1.56
#